data_AF-A0A7K4MQM8-F1
#
_entry.id   AF-A0A7K4MQM8-F1
#
_cell.length_a   1.000
_cell.length_b   1.000
_cell.length_c   1.000
_cell.angle_alpha   90.00
_cell.angle_beta   90.00
_cell.angle_gamma   90.00
#
_symmetry.space_group_name_H-M   'P 1'
#
loop_
_entity.id
_entity.type
_entity.pdbx_description
1 polymer ?
#
loop_
_entity_poly.entity_id
_entity_poly.type
_entity_poly.pdbx_seq_one_letter_code
_entity_poly.pdbx_strand_id
1 'polypeptide(L)'
;KELFALDGKFANFSENDLERRNTIAQLLGDWGLVTLLNKENAENKAPLSQIKVLAFKEKDEWDLQAKYNIGKKVDDDEESAEV
;
A
#
# COMPACT_ATOMS: atom_id res chain seq x y z
N LYS A 1 -0.87 2.15 6.02
CA LYS A 1 -1.38 2.41 7.39
C LYS A 1 -0.70 3.61 8.06
N GLU A 2 0.50 4.00 7.64
CA GLU A 2 1.18 5.19 8.14
C GLU A 2 0.32 6.47 8.03
N LEU A 3 -0.45 6.63 6.96
CA LEU A 3 -1.39 7.75 6.81
C LEU A 3 -2.46 7.80 7.92
N PHE A 4 -3.01 6.67 8.36
CA PHE A 4 -3.93 6.63 9.50
C PHE A 4 -3.25 7.08 10.80
N ALA A 5 -1.98 6.68 11.01
CA ALA A 5 -1.20 7.09 12.18
C ALA A 5 -0.90 8.61 12.16
N LEU A 6 -0.61 9.17 10.98
CA LEU A 6 -0.39 10.61 10.79
C LEU A 6 -1.66 11.43 11.08
N ASP A 7 -2.83 10.87 10.81
CA ASP A 7 -4.13 11.45 11.18
C ASP A 7 -4.47 11.27 12.68
N GLY A 8 -3.58 10.66 13.47
CA GLY A 8 -3.80 10.38 14.89
C GLY A 8 -4.79 9.23 15.17
N LYS A 9 -5.16 8.45 14.15
CA LYS A 9 -6.02 7.26 14.30
C LYS A 9 -5.18 6.05 14.72
N PHE A 10 -5.83 5.10 15.40
CA PHE A 10 -5.18 3.84 15.73
C PHE A 10 -4.76 3.11 14.45
N ALA A 11 -3.47 2.83 14.32
CA ALA A 11 -2.90 2.14 13.19
C ALA A 11 -1.97 1.05 13.68
N ASN A 12 -2.39 -0.22 13.55
CA ASN A 12 -1.51 -1.35 13.80
C ASN A 12 -0.61 -1.57 12.56
N PHE A 13 0.48 -0.82 12.50
CA PHE A 13 1.53 -0.95 11.49
C PHE A 13 2.53 -2.01 11.93
N SER A 14 2.65 -3.09 11.14
CA SER A 14 3.60 -4.18 11.42
C SER A 14 4.83 -4.13 10.51
N GLU A 15 5.85 -4.90 10.85
CA GLU A 15 7.05 -5.05 9.99
C GLU A 15 6.70 -5.51 8.57
N ASN A 16 5.69 -6.37 8.42
CA ASN A 16 5.21 -6.78 7.11
C ASN A 16 4.57 -5.61 6.31
N ASP A 17 3.94 -4.63 6.97
CA ASP A 17 3.49 -3.40 6.29
C ASP A 17 4.68 -2.57 5.77
N LEU A 18 5.78 -2.50 6.54
CA LEU A 18 7.03 -1.84 6.18
C LEU A 18 7.72 -2.53 5.00
N GLU A 19 7.86 -3.84 5.07
CA GLU A 19 8.48 -4.68 4.05
C GLU A 19 7.75 -4.59 2.70
N ARG A 20 6.40 -4.58 2.71
CA ARG A 20 5.62 -4.36 1.49
C ARG A 20 5.85 -2.98 0.89
N ARG A 21 5.88 -1.94 1.72
CA ARG A 21 6.17 -0.57 1.27
C ARG A 21 7.55 -0.49 0.62
N ASN A 22 8.55 -1.15 1.22
CA ASN A 22 9.91 -1.18 0.69
C ASN A 22 9.99 -1.90 -0.65
N THR A 23 9.32 -3.04 -0.81
CA THR A 23 9.27 -3.75 -2.11
C THR A 23 8.60 -2.90 -3.20
N ILE A 24 7.48 -2.20 -2.88
CA ILE A 24 6.83 -1.29 -3.84
C ILE A 24 7.76 -0.13 -4.22
N ALA A 25 8.42 0.49 -3.23
CA ALA A 25 9.34 1.60 -3.47
C ALA A 25 10.54 1.17 -4.33
N GLN A 26 11.07 -0.04 -4.12
CA GLN A 26 12.11 -0.63 -4.96
C GLN A 26 11.62 -0.84 -6.40
N LEU A 27 10.44 -1.46 -6.60
CA LEU A 27 9.89 -1.70 -7.95
C LEU A 27 9.73 -0.39 -8.73
N LEU A 28 9.21 0.65 -8.08
CA LEU A 28 9.11 1.98 -8.69
C LEU A 28 10.49 2.57 -9.04
N GLY A 29 11.49 2.33 -8.20
CA GLY A 29 12.87 2.72 -8.45
C GLY A 29 13.52 1.97 -9.62
N ASP A 30 13.27 0.66 -9.71
CA ASP A 30 13.77 -0.20 -10.79
C ASP A 30 13.15 0.19 -12.15
N TRP A 31 11.89 0.67 -12.14
CA TRP A 31 11.23 1.25 -13.32
C TRP A 31 11.65 2.70 -13.63
N GLY A 32 12.52 3.28 -12.80
CA GLY A 32 13.00 4.66 -12.99
C GLY A 32 11.95 5.74 -12.71
N LEU A 33 10.86 5.40 -12.01
CA LEU A 33 9.79 6.35 -11.66
C LEU A 33 10.12 7.19 -10.43
N VAL A 34 10.93 6.65 -9.52
CA VAL A 34 11.36 7.32 -8.29
C VAL A 34 12.84 7.05 -8.01
N THR A 35 13.46 7.88 -7.18
CA THR A 35 14.82 7.63 -6.67
C THR A 35 14.77 7.44 -5.15
N LEU A 36 15.28 6.30 -4.68
CA LEU A 36 15.41 6.04 -3.25
C LEU A 36 16.69 6.71 -2.72
N LEU A 37 16.53 7.72 -1.87
CA LEU A 37 17.66 8.46 -1.27
C LEU A 37 18.40 7.61 -0.23
N ASN A 38 17.69 6.82 0.56
CA ASN A 38 18.23 6.00 1.64
C ASN A 38 17.90 4.53 1.41
N LYS A 39 18.67 3.86 0.54
CA LYS A 39 18.42 2.47 0.14
C LYS A 39 18.54 1.47 1.30
N GLU A 40 19.36 1.80 2.30
CA GLU A 40 19.55 0.98 3.52
C GLU A 40 18.24 0.82 4.30
N ASN A 41 17.37 1.83 4.30
CA ASN A 41 16.05 1.75 4.96
C ASN A 41 15.06 0.83 4.24
N ALA A 42 15.39 0.38 3.02
CA ALA A 42 14.57 -0.47 2.17
C ALA A 42 15.16 -1.88 1.97
N GLU A 43 16.08 -2.32 2.83
CA GLU A 43 16.71 -3.65 2.73
C GLU A 43 15.73 -4.79 2.99
N ASN A 44 14.92 -4.68 4.06
CA ASN A 44 13.89 -5.68 4.37
C ASN A 44 12.71 -5.54 3.41
N LYS A 45 12.41 -6.63 2.71
CA LYS A 45 11.47 -6.68 1.58
C LYS A 45 10.51 -7.85 1.74
N ALA A 46 9.24 -7.57 1.47
CA ALA A 46 8.21 -8.60 1.45
C ALA A 46 8.34 -9.43 0.15
N PRO A 47 7.97 -10.71 0.17
CA PRO A 47 7.99 -11.56 -1.01
C PRO A 47 7.03 -11.03 -2.09
N LEU A 48 7.46 -11.11 -3.35
CA LEU A 48 6.66 -10.65 -4.50
C LEU A 48 5.30 -11.35 -4.64
N SER A 49 5.14 -12.55 -4.07
CA SER A 49 3.84 -13.25 -4.04
C SER A 49 2.74 -12.47 -3.33
N GLN A 50 3.10 -11.50 -2.47
CA GLN A 50 2.16 -10.62 -1.78
C GLN A 50 1.82 -9.34 -2.56
N ILE A 51 2.42 -9.13 -3.74
CA ILE A 51 2.27 -7.92 -4.54
C ILE A 51 1.78 -8.31 -5.94
N LYS A 52 0.65 -7.74 -6.34
CA LYS A 52 0.12 -7.92 -7.70
C LYS A 52 0.30 -6.63 -8.49
N VAL A 53 0.99 -6.73 -9.61
CA VAL A 53 1.09 -5.65 -10.61
C VAL A 53 0.13 -5.98 -11.74
N LEU A 54 -0.73 -5.02 -12.09
CA LEU A 54 -1.68 -5.14 -13.19
C LEU A 54 -1.19 -4.30 -14.35
N ALA A 55 -1.33 -4.81 -15.57
CA ALA A 55 -1.10 -4.00 -16.75
C ALA A 55 -2.22 -2.96 -16.88
N PHE A 56 -1.89 -1.75 -17.33
CA PHE A 56 -2.88 -0.67 -17.47
C PHE A 56 -4.09 -1.04 -18.36
N LYS A 57 -3.86 -1.92 -19.35
CA LYS A 57 -4.91 -2.45 -20.24
C LYS A 57 -5.95 -3.33 -19.53
N GLU A 58 -5.59 -3.96 -18.42
CA GLU A 58 -6.45 -4.88 -17.66
C GLU A 58 -7.14 -4.15 -16.49
N LYS A 59 -6.86 -2.87 -16.24
CA LYS A 59 -7.38 -2.14 -15.07
C LYS A 59 -8.91 -2.17 -14.97
N ASP A 60 -9.59 -2.20 -16.12
CA ASP A 60 -11.05 -2.15 -16.21
C ASP A 60 -11.70 -3.52 -15.91
N GLU A 61 -10.89 -4.59 -15.83
CA GLU A 61 -11.32 -5.93 -15.41
C GLU A 61 -11.23 -6.13 -13.88
N TRP A 62 -10.68 -5.15 -13.16
CA TRP A 62 -10.43 -5.22 -11.74
C TRP A 62 -11.19 -4.12 -10.99
N ASP A 63 -11.82 -4.50 -9.88
CA ASP A 63 -12.34 -3.54 -8.92
C ASP A 63 -11.21 -3.03 -8.01
N LEU A 64 -10.76 -1.80 -8.24
CA LEU A 64 -9.61 -1.20 -7.54
C LEU A 64 -10.04 -0.51 -6.25
N GLN A 65 -9.92 -1.22 -5.13
CA GLN A 65 -10.31 -0.71 -3.81
C GLN A 65 -9.14 -0.09 -3.03
N ALA A 66 -9.19 1.21 -2.80
CA ALA A 66 -8.21 1.92 -1.99
C ALA A 66 -8.43 1.69 -0.48
N LYS A 67 -7.43 1.08 0.19
CA LYS A 67 -7.47 0.79 1.64
C LYS A 67 -7.51 2.04 2.54
N TYR A 68 -7.13 3.19 2.02
CA TYR A 68 -7.21 4.48 2.70
C TYR A 68 -7.67 5.53 1.71
N ASN A 69 -8.62 6.36 2.12
CA ASN A 69 -9.17 7.43 1.31
C ASN A 69 -8.99 8.75 2.07
N ILE A 70 -8.49 9.77 1.39
CA ILE A 70 -8.33 11.11 1.96
C ILE A 70 -9.65 11.85 1.74
N GLY A 71 -10.38 12.17 2.83
CA GLY A 71 -11.69 12.84 2.80
C GLY A 71 -12.85 11.96 3.29
N LYS A 72 -14.07 12.53 3.35
CA LYS A 72 -15.30 11.77 3.64
C LYS A 72 -15.61 10.85 2.46
N LYS A 73 -15.64 9.53 2.69
CA LYS A 73 -16.41 8.64 1.83
C LYS A 73 -17.89 8.84 2.16
N VAL A 74 -18.74 8.91 1.13
CA VAL A 74 -20.17 8.66 1.27
C VAL A 74 -20.29 7.21 1.71
N ASP A 75 -20.99 6.98 2.81
CA ASP A 75 -21.17 5.66 3.42
C ASP A 75 -21.81 4.70 2.42
N ASP A 76 -21.03 3.73 1.95
CA ASP A 76 -21.51 2.42 1.55
C ASP A 76 -20.45 1.44 2.08
N ASP A 77 -20.91 0.44 2.85
CA ASP A 77 -20.15 -0.62 3.52
C ASP A 77 -19.66 -0.33 4.96
N GLU A 78 -20.59 0.07 5.84
CA GLU A 78 -20.63 -0.43 7.22
C GLU A 78 -21.13 -1.89 7.24
N GLU A 79 -20.37 -2.88 6.74
CA GLU A 79 -20.64 -4.29 7.08
C GLU A 79 -19.41 -5.17 6.86
N SER A 80 -18.61 -5.40 7.91
CA SER A 80 -17.76 -6.60 8.15
C SER A 80 -16.57 -6.30 9.08
N ALA A 81 -16.85 -5.73 10.25
CA ALA A 81 -15.87 -5.69 11.34
C ALA A 81 -16.50 -6.08 12.69
N GLU A 82 -17.32 -7.13 12.70
CA GLU A 82 -17.54 -7.97 13.89
C GLU A 82 -17.62 -9.43 13.45
N VAL A 83 -16.50 -10.17 13.60
CA VAL A 83 -16.41 -11.56 14.08
C VAL A 83 -14.98 -11.87 14.50
#